data_AF-A0A6G3LFR7-F1
#
_entry.id   AF-A0A6G3LFR7-F1
#
_cell.length_a   1.000
_cell.length_b   1.000
_cell.length_c   1.000
_cell.angle_alpha   90.00
_cell.angle_beta   90.00
_cell.angle_gamma   90.00
#
_symmetry.space_group_name_H-M   'P 1'
#
loop_
_entity.id
_entity.type
_entity.pdbx_description
1 polymer ?
#
loop_
_entity_poly.entity_id
_entity_poly.type
_entity_poly.pdbx_seq_one_letter_code
_entity_poly.pdbx_strand_id
1 'polypeptide(L)'
;MLSNIGSKADIWLPVRPGSDVALALGMINYIIENNLYDEEYVKKYTIGFEELAKRASEYSLKKVSEITWVPEERIEEAARLYAENSPSSIVISATFDEIVDTVQIGRAVSILAAITGNVDVKGGNIFPETAGQVSIDT
;
A
#
# COMPACT_ATOMS: atom_id res chain seq x y z
N MET A 1 -9.06 -14.18 -15.88
CA MET A 1 -9.97 -14.92 -14.99
C MET A 1 -9.90 -14.26 -13.63
N LEU A 2 -11.05 -13.94 -13.05
CA LEU A 2 -11.14 -13.23 -11.77
C LEU A 2 -11.16 -14.27 -10.64
N SER A 3 -10.33 -14.11 -9.61
CA SER A 3 -10.26 -15.06 -8.49
C SER A 3 -11.50 -14.96 -7.60
N ASN A 4 -11.77 -15.96 -6.76
CA ASN A 4 -12.88 -15.92 -5.80
C ASN A 4 -12.77 -14.68 -4.88
N ILE A 5 -11.56 -14.36 -4.40
CA ILE A 5 -11.32 -13.16 -3.59
C ILE A 5 -11.58 -11.89 -4.42
N GLY A 6 -11.05 -11.83 -5.65
CA GLY A 6 -11.27 -10.68 -6.53
C GLY A 6 -12.75 -10.43 -6.82
N SER A 7 -13.57 -11.49 -6.90
CA SER A 7 -15.00 -11.38 -7.23
C SER A 7 -15.84 -10.74 -6.14
N LYS A 8 -15.26 -10.60 -4.94
CA LYS A 8 -15.88 -9.98 -3.77
C LYS A 8 -15.31 -8.59 -3.48
N ALA A 9 -14.35 -8.11 -4.25
CA ALA A 9 -13.71 -6.82 -4.02
C ALA A 9 -14.58 -5.67 -4.57
N ASP A 10 -14.68 -4.57 -3.82
CA ASP A 10 -15.24 -3.31 -4.33
C ASP A 10 -14.39 -2.77 -5.49
N ILE A 11 -13.08 -2.97 -5.40
CA ILE A 11 -12.10 -2.55 -6.40
C ILE A 11 -11.20 -3.74 -6.77
N TRP A 12 -11.26 -4.15 -8.04
CA TRP A 12 -10.31 -5.12 -8.60
C TRP A 12 -9.34 -4.43 -9.56
N LEU A 13 -8.04 -4.51 -9.25
CA LEU A 13 -6.96 -3.96 -10.07
C LEU A 13 -6.20 -5.09 -10.80
N PRO A 14 -6.43 -5.30 -12.10
CA PRO A 14 -5.74 -6.34 -12.87
C PRO A 14 -4.33 -5.87 -13.28
N VAL A 15 -3.43 -5.75 -12.31
CA VAL A 15 -2.05 -5.30 -12.55
C VAL A 15 -1.30 -6.24 -13.48
N ARG A 16 -0.44 -5.66 -14.31
CA ARG A 16 0.57 -6.38 -15.08
C ARG A 16 1.47 -7.16 -14.11
N PRO A 17 1.72 -8.47 -14.34
CA PRO A 17 2.59 -9.25 -13.47
C PRO A 17 3.96 -8.59 -13.24
N GLY A 18 4.38 -8.48 -11.98
CA GLY A 18 5.66 -7.88 -11.57
C GLY A 18 5.68 -6.35 -11.53
N SER A 19 4.52 -5.69 -11.63
CA SER A 19 4.42 -4.22 -11.59
C SER A 19 3.86 -3.66 -10.28
N ASP A 20 3.67 -4.49 -9.27
CA ASP A 20 3.02 -4.14 -8.00
C ASP A 20 3.74 -3.01 -7.25
N VAL A 21 5.08 -2.95 -7.35
CA VAL A 21 5.88 -1.86 -6.75
C VAL A 21 5.51 -0.51 -7.37
N ALA A 22 5.29 -0.48 -8.69
CA ALA A 22 4.89 0.74 -9.39
C ALA A 22 3.47 1.16 -8.97
N LEU A 23 2.55 0.20 -8.81
CA LEU A 23 1.23 0.48 -8.27
C LEU A 23 1.31 1.09 -6.87
N ALA A 24 2.05 0.45 -5.96
CA ALA A 24 2.20 0.93 -4.59
C ALA A 24 2.85 2.32 -4.52
N LEU A 25 3.88 2.60 -5.32
CA LEU A 25 4.48 3.94 -5.43
C LEU A 25 3.49 4.98 -5.97
N GLY A 26 2.64 4.60 -6.93
CA GLY A 26 1.57 5.46 -7.43
C GLY A 26 0.55 5.82 -6.36
N MET A 27 0.14 4.85 -5.55
CA MET A 27 -0.75 5.07 -4.42
C MET A 27 -0.09 5.98 -3.37
N ILE A 28 1.17 5.72 -3.01
CA ILE A 28 1.95 6.57 -2.09
C ILE A 28 2.02 8.00 -2.63
N ASN A 29 2.32 8.18 -3.92
CA ASN A 29 2.39 9.51 -4.53
C ASN A 29 1.07 10.25 -4.40
N TYR A 30 -0.04 9.60 -4.76
CA TYR A 30 -1.38 10.18 -4.66
C TYR A 30 -1.71 10.60 -3.22
N ILE A 31 -1.43 9.73 -2.25
CA ILE A 31 -1.68 10.01 -0.82
C ILE A 31 -0.86 11.21 -0.34
N ILE A 32 0.41 11.31 -0.73
CA ILE A 32 1.27 12.44 -0.35
C ILE A 32 0.83 13.73 -1.03
N GLU A 33 0.61 13.72 -2.35
CA GLU A 33 0.21 14.90 -3.13
C GLU A 33 -1.12 15.50 -2.66
N ASN A 34 -2.03 14.67 -2.15
CA ASN A 34 -3.34 15.09 -1.65
C ASN A 34 -3.41 15.28 -0.13
N ASN A 35 -2.28 15.20 0.59
CA ASN A 35 -2.22 15.32 2.06
C ASN A 35 -3.18 14.35 2.78
N LEU A 36 -3.29 13.12 2.29
CA LEU A 36 -4.14 12.05 2.86
C LEU A 36 -3.36 11.14 3.83
N TYR A 37 -2.11 11.48 4.16
CA TYR A 37 -1.29 10.77 5.12
C TYR A 37 -1.48 11.31 6.54
N ASP A 38 -1.18 10.50 7.54
CA ASP A 38 -1.19 10.90 8.94
C ASP A 38 0.08 11.70 9.26
N GLU A 39 -0.03 13.03 9.24
CA GLU A 39 1.09 13.95 9.49
C GLU A 39 1.72 13.74 10.87
N GLU A 40 0.91 13.48 11.91
CA GLU A 40 1.40 13.31 13.28
C GLU A 40 2.19 12.00 13.40
N TYR A 41 1.66 10.91 12.83
CA TYR A 41 2.34 9.63 12.79
C TYR A 41 3.65 9.71 12.02
N VAL A 42 3.62 10.27 10.81
CA VAL A 42 4.81 10.44 9.96
C VAL A 42 5.90 11.20 10.70
N LYS A 43 5.55 12.33 11.33
CA LYS A 43 6.51 13.15 12.07
C LYS A 43 7.11 12.44 13.28
N LYS A 44 6.32 11.62 13.98
CA LYS A 44 6.71 11.01 15.25
C LYS A 44 7.43 9.67 15.10
N TYR A 45 7.06 8.88 14.09
CA TYR A 45 7.42 7.46 14.02
C TYR A 45 8.12 7.04 12.72
N THR A 46 8.35 7.97 11.78
CA THR A 46 9.00 7.65 10.51
C THR A 46 10.27 8.47 10.29
N ILE A 47 11.07 8.03 9.32
CA ILE A 47 12.24 8.75 8.82
C ILE A 47 12.24 8.70 7.30
N GLY A 48 12.87 9.68 6.66
CA GLY A 48 13.06 9.69 5.21
C GLY A 48 11.81 10.04 4.40
N PHE A 49 10.84 10.73 5.00
CA PHE A 49 9.58 11.08 4.33
C PHE A 49 9.80 12.00 3.12
N GLU A 50 10.74 12.96 3.21
CA GLU A 50 11.06 13.85 2.08
C GLU A 50 11.69 13.07 0.91
N GLU A 51 12.60 12.14 1.19
CA GLU A 51 13.20 11.27 0.19
C GLU A 51 12.16 10.32 -0.42
N LEU A 52 11.23 9.82 0.39
CA LEU A 52 10.09 9.04 -0.08
C LEU A 52 9.21 9.87 -1.02
N ALA A 53 8.82 11.09 -0.62
CA ALA A 53 7.99 11.97 -1.42
C ALA A 53 8.67 12.28 -2.76
N LYS A 54 9.97 12.58 -2.75
CA LYS A 54 10.76 12.76 -3.98
C LYS A 54 10.73 11.49 -4.84
N ARG A 55 10.96 10.32 -4.25
CA ARG A 55 10.96 9.03 -4.96
C ARG A 55 9.59 8.71 -5.55
N ALA A 56 8.51 8.95 -4.81
CA ALA A 56 7.14 8.68 -5.21
C ALA A 56 6.66 9.64 -6.30
N SER A 57 7.10 10.90 -6.28
CA SER A 57 6.77 11.90 -7.32
C SER A 57 7.17 11.49 -8.74
N GLU A 58 8.14 10.57 -8.88
CA GLU A 58 8.49 10.00 -10.18
C GLU A 58 7.45 9.02 -10.73
N TYR A 59 6.40 8.69 -9.97
CA TYR A 59 5.36 7.68 -10.23
C TYR A 59 3.97 8.34 -10.25
N SER A 60 3.80 9.32 -11.14
CA SER A 60 2.47 9.87 -11.42
C SER A 60 1.48 8.79 -11.86
N LEU A 61 0.18 9.00 -11.61
CA LEU A 61 -0.86 8.03 -11.97
C LEU A 61 -0.79 7.63 -13.45
N LYS A 62 -0.55 8.58 -14.35
CA LYS A 62 -0.31 8.33 -15.76
C LYS A 62 0.81 7.31 -16.02
N LYS A 63 2.00 7.54 -15.45
CA LYS A 63 3.14 6.63 -15.62
C LYS A 63 2.83 5.25 -15.02
N VAL A 64 2.18 5.22 -13.86
CA VAL A 64 1.82 3.97 -13.18
C VAL A 64 0.79 3.20 -14.00
N SER A 65 -0.19 3.87 -14.59
CA SER A 65 -1.16 3.29 -15.53
C SER A 65 -0.47 2.64 -16.73
N GLU A 66 0.50 3.31 -17.34
CA GLU A 66 1.29 2.76 -18.45
C GLU A 66 2.09 1.50 -18.05
N ILE A 67 2.69 1.49 -16.85
CA ILE A 67 3.50 0.37 -16.34
C ILE A 67 2.62 -0.83 -15.96
N THR A 68 1.51 -0.57 -15.27
CA THR A 68 0.68 -1.58 -14.61
C THR A 68 -0.50 -2.05 -15.46
N TRP A 69 -0.84 -1.32 -16.52
CA TRP A 69 -2.05 -1.49 -17.34
C TRP A 69 -3.38 -1.24 -16.60
N VAL A 70 -3.31 -0.64 -15.40
CA VAL A 70 -4.50 -0.26 -14.62
C VAL A 70 -4.85 1.19 -14.95
N PRO A 71 -6.11 1.52 -15.29
CA PRO A 71 -6.52 2.90 -15.55
C PRO A 71 -6.19 3.85 -14.38
N GLU A 72 -5.82 5.10 -14.68
CA GLU A 72 -5.46 6.12 -13.69
C GLU A 72 -6.54 6.29 -12.62
N GLU A 73 -7.80 6.43 -13.05
CA GLU A 73 -8.98 6.57 -12.20
C GLU A 73 -9.13 5.41 -11.20
N ARG A 74 -8.76 4.20 -11.61
CA ARG A 74 -8.85 2.99 -10.77
C ARG A 74 -7.76 2.95 -9.70
N ILE A 75 -6.56 3.45 -10.04
CA ILE A 75 -5.44 3.59 -9.09
C ILE A 75 -5.76 4.67 -8.07
N GLU A 76 -6.25 5.82 -8.53
CA GLU A 76 -6.74 6.91 -7.68
C GLU A 76 -7.83 6.42 -6.72
N GLU A 77 -8.86 5.75 -7.23
CA GLU A 77 -9.96 5.25 -6.41
C GLU A 77 -9.47 4.30 -5.32
N ALA A 78 -8.51 3.42 -5.64
CA ALA A 78 -7.90 2.52 -4.66
C ALA A 78 -7.04 3.25 -3.61
N ALA A 79 -6.21 4.22 -4.04
CA ALA A 79 -5.37 5.01 -3.14
C ALA A 79 -6.21 5.82 -2.16
N ARG A 80 -7.24 6.49 -2.68
CA ARG A 80 -8.20 7.28 -1.89
C ARG A 80 -9.00 6.39 -0.94
N LEU A 81 -9.55 5.27 -1.43
CA LEU A 81 -10.29 4.32 -0.59
C LEU A 81 -9.44 3.83 0.58
N TYR A 82 -8.18 3.48 0.33
CA TYR A 82 -7.28 2.99 1.37
C TYR A 82 -6.95 4.06 2.43
N ALA A 83 -6.66 5.30 2.00
CA ALA A 83 -6.22 6.37 2.89
C ALA A 83 -7.36 7.04 3.67
N GLU A 84 -8.55 7.18 3.07
CA GLU A 84 -9.70 7.82 3.73
C GLU A 84 -10.42 6.89 4.72
N ASN A 85 -10.15 5.58 4.71
CA ASN A 85 -10.84 4.57 5.52
C ASN A 85 -9.91 3.89 6.53
N SER A 86 -9.24 4.68 7.38
CA SER A 86 -8.47 4.15 8.51
C SER A 86 -9.37 3.84 9.72
N PRO A 87 -9.10 2.77 10.50
CA PRO A 87 -7.99 1.83 10.35
C PRO A 87 -8.22 0.82 9.21
N SER A 88 -7.18 0.56 8.41
CA SER A 88 -7.21 -0.42 7.32
C SER A 88 -5.98 -1.35 7.31
N SER A 89 -6.15 -2.56 6.79
CA SER A 89 -5.10 -3.59 6.75
C SER A 89 -4.80 -4.05 5.33
N ILE A 90 -3.53 -4.27 5.01
CA ILE A 90 -3.07 -4.87 3.76
C ILE A 90 -2.72 -6.34 4.02
N VAL A 91 -3.47 -7.25 3.39
CA VAL A 91 -3.21 -8.69 3.47
C VAL A 91 -2.37 -9.11 2.27
N ILE A 92 -1.19 -9.66 2.55
CA ILE A 92 -0.25 -10.14 1.55
C ILE A 92 -0.36 -11.67 1.44
N SER A 93 -0.29 -12.21 0.22
CA SER A 93 -0.25 -13.65 -0.05
C SER A 93 1.17 -14.15 -0.31
N ALA A 94 1.39 -15.46 -0.16
CA ALA A 94 2.70 -16.11 -0.34
C ALA A 94 3.39 -15.83 -1.69
N THR A 95 2.63 -15.50 -2.73
CA THR A 95 3.15 -15.14 -4.07
C THR A 95 4.06 -13.90 -4.05
N PHE A 96 3.98 -13.08 -3.02
CA PHE A 96 4.81 -11.90 -2.82
C PHE A 96 6.29 -12.22 -2.61
N ASP A 97 6.61 -13.39 -2.05
CA ASP A 97 8.00 -13.80 -1.77
C ASP A 97 8.68 -14.46 -2.99
N GLU A 98 7.92 -14.70 -4.06
CA GLU A 98 8.35 -15.45 -5.24
C GLU A 98 8.64 -14.54 -6.46
N ILE A 99 8.79 -13.22 -6.25
CA ILE A 99 9.11 -12.24 -7.30
C ILE A 99 10.45 -11.54 -7.05
N VAL A 100 11.11 -11.11 -8.14
CA VAL A 100 12.43 -10.47 -8.12
C VAL A 100 12.45 -9.23 -7.22
N ASP A 101 11.37 -8.44 -7.24
CA ASP A 101 11.27 -7.18 -6.50
C ASP A 101 10.61 -7.33 -5.12
N THR A 102 10.58 -8.54 -4.54
CA THR A 102 9.89 -8.85 -3.27
C THR A 102 10.23 -7.86 -2.12
N VAL A 103 11.50 -7.50 -1.99
CA VAL A 103 11.95 -6.56 -0.95
C VAL A 103 11.35 -5.16 -1.18
N GLN A 104 11.25 -4.71 -2.42
CA GLN A 104 10.74 -3.37 -2.72
C GLN A 104 9.23 -3.29 -2.53
N ILE A 105 8.48 -4.33 -2.92
CA ILE A 105 7.04 -4.34 -2.68
C ILE A 105 6.74 -4.40 -1.17
N GLY A 106 7.55 -5.13 -0.38
CA GLY A 106 7.38 -5.13 1.08
C GLY A 106 7.69 -3.81 1.75
N ARG A 107 8.70 -3.11 1.28
CA ARG A 107 8.93 -1.73 1.72
C ARG A 107 7.76 -0.83 1.35
N ALA A 108 7.26 -0.90 0.11
CA ALA A 108 6.17 -0.04 -0.35
C ALA A 108 4.86 -0.30 0.43
N VAL A 109 4.51 -1.56 0.69
CA VAL A 109 3.34 -1.93 1.49
C VAL A 109 3.50 -1.48 2.94
N SER A 110 4.68 -1.68 3.53
CA SER A 110 4.95 -1.21 4.90
C SER A 110 4.90 0.32 5.01
N ILE A 111 5.37 1.02 3.97
CA ILE A 111 5.28 2.48 3.88
C ILE A 111 3.83 2.92 3.78
N LEU A 112 3.01 2.29 2.93
CA LEU A 112 1.58 2.58 2.83
C LEU A 112 0.90 2.44 4.20
N ALA A 113 1.15 1.35 4.92
CA ALA A 113 0.65 1.15 6.28
C ALA A 113 1.10 2.26 7.24
N ALA A 114 2.39 2.61 7.21
CA ALA A 114 2.97 3.60 8.12
C ALA A 114 2.47 5.02 7.84
N ILE A 115 2.50 5.49 6.59
CA ILE A 115 2.13 6.88 6.30
C ILE A 115 0.63 7.13 6.49
N THR A 116 -0.21 6.10 6.47
CA THR A 116 -1.66 6.24 6.76
C THR A 116 -2.02 5.91 8.20
N GLY A 117 -1.05 5.81 9.12
CA GLY A 117 -1.30 5.59 10.55
C GLY A 117 -1.89 4.21 10.89
N ASN A 118 -1.77 3.24 9.99
CA ASN A 118 -2.39 1.91 10.11
C ASN A 118 -1.49 0.88 10.79
N VAL A 119 -0.57 1.32 11.65
CA VAL A 119 0.36 0.45 12.37
C VAL A 119 0.02 0.49 13.86
N ASP A 120 -0.04 -0.68 14.49
CA ASP A 120 -0.30 -0.82 15.94
C ASP A 120 -1.65 -0.21 16.39
N VAL A 121 -2.67 -0.34 15.53
CA VAL A 121 -4.05 0.11 15.80
C VAL A 121 -5.04 -1.02 15.54
N LYS A 122 -6.11 -1.08 16.34
CA LYS A 122 -7.17 -2.10 16.19
C LYS A 122 -7.82 -1.99 14.80
N GLY A 123 -7.75 -3.07 14.01
CA GLY A 123 -8.24 -3.10 12.63
C GLY A 123 -7.22 -2.62 11.58
N GLY A 124 -6.03 -2.17 12.01
CA GLY A 124 -4.91 -1.83 11.15
C GLY A 124 -4.09 -3.05 10.73
N ASN A 125 -2.89 -2.80 10.22
CA ASN A 125 -1.96 -3.85 9.82
C ASN A 125 -1.45 -4.62 11.04
N ILE A 126 -1.72 -5.92 11.05
CA ILE A 126 -1.18 -6.86 12.03
C ILE A 126 0.05 -7.50 11.39
N PHE A 127 1.22 -7.32 12.00
CA PHE A 127 2.37 -8.15 11.66
C PHE A 127 2.06 -9.57 12.16
N PRO A 128 2.00 -10.58 11.28
CA PRO A 128 1.60 -11.91 11.70
C PRO A 128 2.54 -12.39 12.80
N GLU A 129 1.96 -12.69 13.96
CA GLU A 129 2.66 -13.39 15.03
C GLU A 129 3.22 -14.69 14.43
N THR A 130 4.53 -14.90 14.56
CA THR A 130 5.08 -16.23 14.31
C THR A 130 4.37 -17.20 15.25
N ALA A 131 4.00 -18.38 14.77
CA ALA A 131 3.28 -19.37 15.57
C ALA A 131 3.97 -19.55 16.94
N GLY A 132 3.32 -19.06 18.01
CA GLY A 132 3.83 -19.12 19.39
C GLY A 132 4.06 -17.79 20.12
N GLN A 133 3.79 -16.62 19.52
CA GLN A 133 3.76 -15.37 20.29
C GLN A 133 2.41 -15.15 20.98
N VAL A 134 2.48 -14.74 22.24
CA VAL A 134 1.33 -14.51 23.13
C VAL A 134 0.64 -13.21 22.71
N SER A 135 -0.67 -13.30 22.50
CA SER A 135 -1.55 -12.17 22.18
C SER A 135 -1.30 -11.00 23.12
N ILE A 136 -0.90 -9.86 22.58
CA ILE A 136 -1.02 -8.58 23.28
C ILE A 136 -2.47 -8.14 23.07
N ASP A 137 -3.28 -8.23 24.13
CA ASP A 137 -4.70 -7.88 24.09
C ASP A 137 -4.91 -6.49 23.45
N THR A 138 -5.51 -6.45 22.26
CA THR A 138 -5.93 -5.23 21.53
C THR A 138 -7.45 -5.11 21.42
#